data_AF-A0A1Q2M609-F1
#
_entry.id   AF-A0A1Q2M609-F1
#
_cell.length_a   1.000
_cell.length_b   1.000
_cell.length_c   1.000
_cell.angle_alpha   90.00
_cell.angle_beta   90.00
_cell.angle_gamma   90.00
#
_symmetry.space_group_name_H-M   'P 1'
#
loop_
_entity.id
_entity.type
_entity.pdbx_description
1 polymer ?
#
loop_
_entity_poly.entity_id
_entity_poly.type
_entity_poly.pdbx_seq_one_letter_code
_entity_poly.pdbx_strand_id
1 'polypeptide(L)'
;MPPIHPVIDVARMLNAQMLTQTPVTDTKAATGGGSPAAHGPSIKTLMVYDDGDAGIRDFAPILARAYYPQAKLVGVSSLAALSAVLSKYSKIDTLVIDVHSGPGYLLIGGANPSLTTVREALKKSGVTVKSKIVFEGCSIMRDPIETSRMVEPICGPKTQVTGFTYFSVTNKFEIDFSDFHDPKEIEEFYKDFTMDYMLPGLPSAKDSTGKVVAHGRRWFRDTYDETLPEDGNFLHIESLGTLKKLTVNTADEALAAQSNFSGPVFTGAQVTVTNVTAVAGAAQKSEALVEP
;
A
#
# COMPACT_ATOMS: atom_id res chain seq x y z
N MET A 1 29.61 -30.84 -10.30
CA MET A 1 28.15 -30.73 -10.44
C MET A 1 27.83 -29.28 -10.73
N PRO A 2 26.97 -28.94 -11.70
CA PRO A 2 26.50 -27.56 -11.80
C PRO A 2 25.73 -27.24 -10.50
N PRO A 3 25.87 -26.03 -9.93
CA PRO A 3 25.16 -25.67 -8.70
C PRO A 3 23.65 -25.73 -8.95
N ILE A 4 22.94 -26.38 -8.04
CA ILE A 4 21.48 -26.46 -8.02
C ILE A 4 20.97 -25.04 -7.74
N HIS A 5 20.29 -24.41 -8.71
CA HIS A 5 19.69 -23.08 -8.52
C HIS A 5 18.55 -23.19 -7.47
N PRO A 6 18.62 -22.51 -6.30
CA PRO A 6 17.78 -22.83 -5.14
C PRO A 6 16.63 -21.83 -4.97
N VAL A 7 15.79 -21.64 -5.99
CA VAL A 7 14.59 -20.78 -5.88
C VAL A 7 13.38 -21.66 -5.58
N ILE A 8 12.71 -21.43 -4.45
CA ILE A 8 11.47 -22.12 -4.06
C ILE A 8 10.37 -21.06 -3.84
N ASP A 9 9.22 -21.21 -4.50
CA ASP A 9 8.03 -20.37 -4.30
C ASP A 9 7.26 -20.83 -3.05
N VAL A 10 6.98 -19.91 -2.10
CA VAL A 10 6.55 -20.31 -0.74
C VAL A 10 5.09 -19.96 -0.41
N ALA A 11 4.38 -19.17 -1.23
CA ALA A 11 2.96 -18.92 -0.98
C ALA A 11 2.18 -18.46 -2.22
N ARG A 12 0.96 -19.01 -2.38
CA ARG A 12 -0.16 -18.47 -3.15
C ARG A 12 -1.21 -18.02 -2.12
N MET A 13 -1.77 -16.83 -2.27
CA MET A 13 -2.58 -16.12 -1.28
C MET A 13 -4.05 -15.99 -1.71
N LEU A 14 -4.77 -15.03 -1.12
CA LEU A 14 -6.20 -15.04 -0.81
C LEU A 14 -7.22 -14.96 -1.97
N ASN A 15 -8.46 -15.35 -1.63
CA ASN A 15 -9.66 -15.44 -2.48
C ASN A 15 -10.17 -14.06 -2.97
N ALA A 16 -10.17 -13.87 -4.30
CA ALA A 16 -10.66 -12.68 -5.02
C ALA A 16 -12.09 -12.20 -4.65
N GLN A 17 -12.92 -13.06 -4.04
CA GLN A 17 -14.28 -12.70 -3.61
C GLN A 17 -14.30 -11.63 -2.50
N MET A 18 -13.27 -11.49 -1.67
CA MET A 18 -13.27 -10.48 -0.60
C MET A 18 -12.98 -9.05 -1.09
N LEU A 19 -12.27 -8.90 -2.22
CA LEU A 19 -11.89 -7.59 -2.80
C LEU A 19 -12.96 -7.00 -3.74
N THR A 20 -13.93 -7.82 -4.15
CA THR A 20 -15.01 -7.44 -5.07
C THR A 20 -16.37 -7.31 -4.38
N GLN A 21 -16.45 -7.65 -3.09
CA GLN A 21 -17.67 -7.51 -2.31
C GLN A 21 -17.88 -6.07 -1.84
N THR A 22 -19.03 -5.52 -2.21
CA THR A 22 -19.65 -4.32 -1.63
C THR A 22 -19.51 -4.34 -0.10
N PRO A 23 -19.22 -3.19 0.56
CA PRO A 23 -18.90 -3.15 1.99
C PRO A 23 -19.84 -4.02 2.84
N VAL A 24 -19.28 -5.02 3.51
CA VAL A 24 -20.03 -5.89 4.40
C VAL A 24 -20.22 -5.13 5.70
N THR A 25 -21.39 -4.50 5.82
CA THR A 25 -22.07 -4.00 7.03
C THR A 25 -21.15 -3.63 8.20
N ASP A 26 -21.04 -2.33 8.52
CA ASP A 26 -20.30 -1.77 9.68
C ASP A 26 -20.42 -2.71 10.91
N THR A 27 -19.44 -3.57 11.11
CA THR A 27 -19.41 -4.51 12.24
C THR A 27 -18.91 -3.75 13.45
N LYS A 28 -19.82 -2.96 14.03
CA LYS A 28 -19.64 -2.07 15.19
C LYS A 28 -18.46 -1.10 15.03
N ALA A 29 -18.80 0.18 14.90
CA ALA A 29 -17.85 1.29 14.95
C ALA A 29 -16.81 1.08 16.07
N ALA A 30 -15.53 1.27 15.74
CA ALA A 30 -14.44 1.20 16.69
C ALA A 30 -14.66 2.22 17.82
N THR A 31 -15.15 1.75 18.98
CA THR A 31 -15.35 2.59 20.17
C THR A 31 -14.03 2.86 20.91
N GLY A 32 -12.96 2.16 20.55
CA GLY A 32 -11.63 2.31 21.12
C GLY A 32 -10.78 3.33 20.38
N GLY A 33 -10.58 4.51 20.97
CA GLY A 33 -9.48 5.40 20.63
C GLY A 33 -9.17 6.26 21.85
N GLY A 34 -7.92 6.28 22.29
CA GLY A 34 -7.47 7.20 23.32
C GLY A 34 -7.58 8.64 22.84
N SER A 35 -7.60 9.59 23.77
CA SER A 35 -7.48 11.01 23.45
C SER A 35 -6.20 11.26 22.64
N PRO A 36 -6.23 12.18 21.66
CA PRO A 36 -5.07 12.50 20.85
C PRO A 36 -3.89 12.95 21.73
N ALA A 37 -2.69 12.44 21.46
CA ALA A 37 -1.48 12.97 22.09
C ALA A 37 -1.10 14.28 21.39
N ALA A 38 -1.60 15.41 21.90
CA ALA A 38 -1.22 16.76 21.43
C ALA A 38 0.31 17.01 21.41
N HIS A 39 1.11 16.14 22.05
CA HIS A 39 2.56 16.27 22.24
C HIS A 39 3.36 14.98 21.96
N GLY A 40 2.88 14.06 21.13
CA GLY A 40 3.67 12.87 20.76
C GLY A 40 4.97 13.20 19.99
N PRO A 41 5.98 12.31 19.94
CA PRO A 41 7.18 12.50 19.13
C PRO A 41 6.88 12.67 17.62
N SER A 42 7.87 13.19 16.89
CA SER A 42 7.89 13.14 15.42
C SER A 42 8.61 11.88 14.94
N ILE A 43 8.20 11.34 13.78
CA ILE A 43 8.89 10.25 13.10
C ILE A 43 9.02 10.54 11.60
N LYS A 44 10.16 10.13 11.00
CA LYS A 44 10.43 10.33 9.58
C LYS A 44 9.54 9.44 8.70
N THR A 45 9.60 8.12 8.88
CA THR A 45 8.79 7.17 8.12
C THR A 45 8.17 6.15 9.05
N LEU A 46 6.84 6.06 9.03
CA LEU A 46 6.07 5.01 9.69
C LEU A 46 5.38 4.18 8.60
N MET A 47 5.58 2.86 8.62
CA MET A 47 4.84 1.93 7.80
C MET A 47 3.92 1.10 8.71
N VAL A 48 2.62 1.25 8.52
CA VAL A 48 1.61 0.40 9.15
C VAL A 48 1.15 -0.65 8.14
N TYR A 49 0.99 -1.89 8.59
CA TYR A 49 0.57 -2.99 7.74
C TYR A 49 -0.49 -3.86 8.42
N ASP A 50 -1.35 -4.51 7.64
CA ASP A 50 -2.34 -5.45 8.18
C ASP A 50 -1.66 -6.70 8.72
N ASP A 51 -1.58 -6.84 10.04
CA ASP A 51 -1.00 -8.01 10.71
C ASP A 51 -1.98 -9.20 10.78
N GLY A 52 -3.27 -8.94 10.50
CA GLY A 52 -4.30 -9.96 10.35
C GLY A 52 -4.24 -10.68 9.01
N ASP A 53 -3.56 -10.11 8.02
CA ASP A 53 -3.36 -10.70 6.70
C ASP A 53 -1.94 -11.30 6.60
N ALA A 54 -1.84 -12.61 6.43
CA ALA A 54 -0.56 -13.30 6.40
C ALA A 54 0.32 -12.86 5.21
N GLY A 55 -0.27 -12.45 4.10
CA GLY A 55 0.45 -11.97 2.93
C GLY A 55 1.08 -10.63 3.13
N ILE A 56 0.28 -9.68 3.58
CA ILE A 56 0.77 -8.35 3.90
C ILE A 56 1.79 -8.43 5.04
N ARG A 57 1.52 -9.18 6.11
CA ARG A 57 2.44 -9.35 7.25
C ARG A 57 3.81 -9.88 6.82
N ASP A 58 3.82 -10.94 6.01
CA ASP A 58 5.06 -11.58 5.58
C ASP A 58 5.82 -10.74 4.53
N PHE A 59 5.10 -9.96 3.73
CA PHE A 59 5.68 -9.16 2.65
C PHE A 59 6.11 -7.75 3.09
N ALA A 60 5.48 -7.17 4.12
CA ALA A 60 5.77 -5.82 4.59
C ALA A 60 7.26 -5.57 4.92
N PRO A 61 8.02 -6.48 5.54
CA PRO A 61 9.46 -6.32 5.74
C PRO A 61 10.26 -6.24 4.43
N ILE A 62 9.84 -7.00 3.41
CA ILE A 62 10.48 -7.01 2.09
C ILE A 62 10.19 -5.68 1.38
N LEU A 63 8.93 -5.23 1.40
CA LEU A 63 8.51 -3.97 0.80
C LEU A 63 9.19 -2.76 1.47
N ALA A 64 9.26 -2.76 2.81
CA ALA A 64 9.92 -1.71 3.56
C ALA A 64 11.42 -1.63 3.24
N ARG A 65 12.11 -2.77 3.16
CA ARG A 65 13.52 -2.82 2.74
C ARG A 65 13.70 -2.25 1.32
N ALA A 66 12.77 -2.55 0.42
CA ALA A 66 12.85 -2.16 -0.98
C ALA A 66 12.64 -0.65 -1.22
N TYR A 67 11.61 -0.06 -0.62
CA TYR A 67 11.18 1.31 -0.95
C TYR A 67 11.23 2.29 0.22
N TYR A 68 11.25 1.79 1.45
CA TYR A 68 11.15 2.60 2.66
C TYR A 68 12.27 2.27 3.66
N PRO A 69 13.54 2.36 3.25
CA PRO A 69 14.64 2.05 4.13
C PRO A 69 14.53 2.90 5.39
N GLN A 70 14.71 2.28 6.56
CA GLN A 70 14.58 2.90 7.89
C GLN A 70 13.15 3.23 8.33
N ALA A 71 12.11 2.80 7.60
CA ALA A 71 10.75 2.88 8.11
C ALA A 71 10.62 2.08 9.41
N LYS A 72 9.89 2.65 10.37
CA LYS A 72 9.41 1.87 11.51
C LYS A 72 8.19 1.07 11.06
N LEU A 73 8.28 -0.25 11.11
CA LEU A 73 7.19 -1.16 10.79
C LEU A 73 6.34 -1.40 12.02
N VAL A 74 5.02 -1.29 11.88
CA VAL A 74 4.06 -1.59 12.94
C VAL A 74 2.86 -2.35 12.38
N GLY A 75 2.70 -3.60 12.80
CA GLY A 75 1.53 -4.40 12.47
C GLY A 75 0.29 -3.90 13.20
N VAL A 76 -0.83 -3.84 12.49
CA VAL A 76 -2.14 -3.48 13.01
C VAL A 76 -3.18 -4.47 12.50
N SER A 77 -4.08 -4.95 13.36
CA SER A 77 -5.12 -5.91 12.99
C SER A 77 -6.53 -5.35 13.12
N SER A 78 -6.66 -4.03 13.27
CA SER A 78 -7.95 -3.34 13.32
C SER A 78 -7.78 -1.84 13.13
N LEU A 79 -8.88 -1.15 12.80
CA LEU A 79 -8.91 0.31 12.72
C LEU A 79 -8.62 1.00 14.06
N ALA A 80 -9.02 0.39 15.18
CA ALA A 80 -8.69 0.88 16.51
C ALA A 80 -7.18 0.80 16.79
N ALA A 81 -6.55 -0.32 16.41
CA ALA A 81 -5.09 -0.48 16.49
C ALA A 81 -4.36 0.53 15.61
N LEU A 82 -4.84 0.77 14.38
CA LEU A 82 -4.33 1.82 13.50
C LEU A 82 -4.38 3.20 14.18
N SER A 83 -5.55 3.61 14.67
CA SER A 83 -5.72 4.89 15.36
C SER A 83 -4.80 5.01 16.58
N ALA A 84 -4.69 3.95 17.39
CA ALA A 84 -3.83 3.91 18.58
C ALA A 84 -2.32 3.93 18.26
N VAL A 85 -1.91 3.38 17.12
CA VAL A 85 -0.52 3.47 16.64
C VAL A 85 -0.21 4.89 16.19
N LEU A 86 -1.12 5.49 15.40
CA LEU A 86 -0.97 6.86 14.91
C LEU A 86 -0.96 7.88 16.06
N SER A 87 -1.81 7.68 17.08
CA SER A 87 -1.92 8.60 18.22
C SER A 87 -0.67 8.66 19.10
N LYS A 88 0.33 7.79 18.87
CA LYS A 88 1.63 7.86 19.53
C LYS A 88 2.51 8.99 19.00
N TYR A 89 2.16 9.58 17.85
CA TYR A 89 2.97 10.60 17.18
C TYR A 89 2.16 11.89 17.04
N SER A 90 2.79 13.04 17.27
CA SER A 90 2.19 14.32 16.85
C SER A 90 2.37 14.55 15.35
N LYS A 91 3.47 14.02 14.80
CA LYS A 91 3.88 14.28 13.43
C LYS A 91 4.53 13.05 12.79
N ILE A 92 4.17 12.81 11.54
CA ILE A 92 4.80 11.82 10.66
C ILE A 92 5.21 12.54 9.37
N ASP A 93 6.46 12.42 8.91
CA ASP A 93 6.81 13.00 7.60
C ASP A 93 6.21 12.14 6.45
N THR A 94 6.46 10.83 6.47
CA THR A 94 5.91 9.85 5.52
C THR A 94 5.15 8.74 6.26
N LEU A 95 3.86 8.60 5.97
CA LEU A 95 3.02 7.50 6.43
C LEU A 95 2.81 6.52 5.27
N VAL A 96 3.22 5.27 5.43
CA VAL A 96 2.93 4.18 4.49
C VAL A 96 1.86 3.30 5.09
N ILE A 97 0.80 3.03 4.33
CA ILE A 97 -0.33 2.17 4.71
C ILE A 97 -0.34 1.00 3.75
N ASP A 98 0.02 -0.18 4.25
CA ASP A 98 0.07 -1.42 3.51
C ASP A 98 -1.05 -2.35 3.98
N VAL A 99 -2.21 -2.18 3.37
CA VAL A 99 -3.43 -2.93 3.67
C VAL A 99 -4.15 -3.18 2.35
N HIS A 100 -4.98 -4.21 2.25
CA HIS A 100 -5.88 -4.30 1.11
C HIS A 100 -6.84 -3.11 1.09
N SER A 101 -7.17 -2.59 -0.08
CA SER A 101 -7.99 -1.38 -0.19
C SER A 101 -8.68 -1.30 -1.54
N GLY A 102 -9.58 -0.33 -1.65
CA GLY A 102 -10.30 0.01 -2.87
C GLY A 102 -10.88 1.41 -2.73
N PRO A 103 -11.64 1.91 -3.73
CA PRO A 103 -12.29 3.22 -3.68
C PRO A 103 -12.96 3.50 -2.33
N GLY A 104 -12.42 4.45 -1.56
CA GLY A 104 -13.02 4.93 -0.31
C GLY A 104 -12.98 3.98 0.89
N TYR A 105 -12.28 2.83 0.83
CA TYR A 105 -12.21 1.91 1.96
C TYR A 105 -10.84 1.25 2.15
N LEU A 106 -10.61 0.75 3.38
CA LEU A 106 -9.46 -0.07 3.77
C LEU A 106 -9.99 -1.40 4.31
N LEU A 107 -9.34 -2.51 3.96
CA LEU A 107 -9.55 -3.80 4.60
C LEU A 107 -8.47 -3.98 5.66
N ILE A 108 -8.87 -4.11 6.92
CA ILE A 108 -7.93 -4.26 8.04
C ILE A 108 -8.43 -5.28 9.04
N GLY A 109 -7.63 -6.32 9.32
CA GLY A 109 -8.05 -7.43 10.18
C GLY A 109 -9.30 -8.15 9.66
N GLY A 110 -9.48 -8.18 8.33
CA GLY A 110 -10.66 -8.74 7.66
C GLY A 110 -11.93 -7.87 7.73
N ALA A 111 -11.89 -6.70 8.38
CA ALA A 111 -13.01 -5.77 8.41
C ALA A 111 -12.94 -4.77 7.24
N ASN A 112 -14.10 -4.37 6.71
CA ASN A 112 -14.25 -3.34 5.67
C ASN A 112 -15.02 -2.11 6.20
N PRO A 113 -14.41 -1.27 7.07
CA PRO A 113 -15.05 -0.07 7.59
C PRO A 113 -15.43 0.92 6.48
N SER A 114 -16.55 1.61 6.67
CA SER A 114 -16.95 2.70 5.78
C SER A 114 -15.94 3.87 5.79
N LEU A 115 -15.92 4.66 4.72
CA LEU A 115 -15.09 5.86 4.58
C LEU A 115 -15.18 6.76 5.82
N THR A 116 -16.40 7.03 6.29
CA THR A 116 -16.66 7.87 7.47
C THR A 116 -16.04 7.28 8.72
N THR A 117 -16.17 5.96 8.93
CA THR A 117 -15.58 5.26 10.07
C THR A 117 -14.05 5.35 10.05
N VAL A 118 -13.41 5.15 8.90
CA VAL A 118 -11.95 5.31 8.75
C VAL A 118 -11.54 6.76 9.01
N ARG A 119 -12.22 7.73 8.40
CA ARG A 119 -11.93 9.16 8.54
C ARG A 119 -11.98 9.62 10.00
N GLU A 120 -13.00 9.22 10.75
CA GLU A 120 -13.13 9.59 12.16
C GLU A 120 -12.05 8.92 13.03
N ALA A 121 -11.68 7.66 12.74
CA ALA A 121 -10.57 7.00 13.44
C ALA A 121 -9.21 7.68 13.18
N LEU A 122 -8.95 8.10 11.94
CA LEU A 122 -7.76 8.86 11.57
C LEU A 122 -7.76 10.23 12.26
N LYS A 123 -8.86 10.97 12.19
CA LYS A 123 -9.03 12.26 12.87
C LYS A 123 -8.80 12.15 14.37
N LYS A 124 -9.37 11.13 15.02
CA LYS A 124 -9.23 10.88 16.46
C LYS A 124 -7.80 10.62 16.90
N SER A 125 -6.95 10.09 16.02
CA SER A 125 -5.53 9.87 16.33
C SER A 125 -4.80 11.18 16.65
N GLY A 126 -5.24 12.31 16.08
CA GLY A 126 -4.62 13.63 16.27
C GLY A 126 -3.25 13.80 15.60
N VAL A 127 -2.79 12.81 14.82
CA VAL A 127 -1.51 12.90 14.10
C VAL A 127 -1.61 13.88 12.93
N THR A 128 -0.52 14.58 12.62
CA THR A 128 -0.38 15.29 11.35
C THR A 128 0.70 14.67 10.49
N VAL A 129 0.35 14.19 9.30
CA VAL A 129 1.28 13.82 8.25
C VAL A 129 1.74 15.10 7.53
N LYS A 130 3.05 15.27 7.29
CA LYS A 130 3.57 16.53 6.69
C LYS A 130 3.93 16.42 5.22
N SER A 131 4.48 15.29 4.80
CA SER A 131 5.08 15.16 3.48
C SER A 131 4.26 14.25 2.59
N LYS A 132 4.07 12.99 2.99
CA LYS A 132 3.43 12.01 2.11
C LYS A 132 2.65 10.94 2.88
N ILE A 133 1.49 10.58 2.35
CA ILE A 133 0.80 9.32 2.64
C ILE A 133 0.95 8.43 1.40
N VAL A 134 1.42 7.20 1.58
CA VAL A 134 1.50 6.21 0.50
C VAL A 134 0.64 5.03 0.86
N PHE A 135 -0.31 4.72 -0.02
CA PHE A 135 -1.06 3.47 0.03
C PHE A 135 -0.34 2.46 -0.85
N GLU A 136 0.13 1.38 -0.24
CA GLU A 136 0.71 0.24 -0.97
C GLU A 136 -0.35 -0.79 -1.37
N GLY A 137 -1.55 -0.64 -0.81
CA GLY A 137 -2.74 -1.40 -1.13
C GLY A 137 -3.29 -1.22 -2.54
N CYS A 138 -4.21 -2.12 -2.89
CA CYS A 138 -4.84 -2.21 -4.19
C CYS A 138 -5.78 -1.03 -4.49
N SER A 139 -5.81 -0.55 -5.73
CA SER A 139 -6.92 0.21 -6.35
C SER A 139 -7.54 1.42 -5.61
N ILE A 140 -6.97 1.88 -4.49
CA ILE A 140 -7.47 2.99 -3.66
C ILE A 140 -7.66 4.27 -4.48
N MET A 141 -6.76 4.51 -5.45
CA MET A 141 -6.77 5.71 -6.29
C MET A 141 -7.67 5.61 -7.51
N ARG A 142 -8.47 4.54 -7.66
CA ARG A 142 -9.59 4.56 -8.60
C ARG A 142 -10.61 5.65 -8.22
N ASP A 143 -10.68 6.01 -6.94
CA ASP A 143 -11.39 7.19 -6.47
C ASP A 143 -10.47 8.11 -5.65
N PRO A 144 -9.79 9.08 -6.31
CA PRO A 144 -8.92 10.02 -5.62
C PRO A 144 -9.69 11.00 -4.72
N ILE A 145 -10.99 11.22 -4.96
CA ILE A 145 -11.84 12.12 -4.17
C ILE A 145 -12.13 11.48 -2.82
N GLU A 146 -12.65 10.26 -2.83
CA GLU A 146 -12.94 9.50 -1.61
C GLU A 146 -11.67 9.23 -0.79
N THR A 147 -10.58 8.85 -1.46
CA THR A 147 -9.27 8.66 -0.80
C THR A 147 -8.82 9.94 -0.12
N SER A 148 -8.96 11.09 -0.78
CA SER A 148 -8.60 12.39 -0.19
C SER A 148 -9.49 12.73 1.00
N ARG A 149 -10.81 12.50 0.92
CA ARG A 149 -11.74 12.71 2.03
C ARG A 149 -11.42 11.83 3.24
N MET A 150 -10.99 10.60 3.01
CA MET A 150 -10.61 9.65 4.05
C MET A 150 -9.43 10.17 4.88
N VAL A 151 -8.37 10.69 4.24
CA VAL A 151 -7.12 11.08 4.92
C VAL A 151 -6.97 12.57 5.21
N GLU A 152 -7.80 13.43 4.62
CA GLU A 152 -7.77 14.89 4.83
C GLU A 152 -7.58 15.31 6.29
N PRO A 153 -8.27 14.72 7.29
CA PRO A 153 -8.14 15.17 8.69
C PRO A 153 -6.74 15.05 9.30
N ILE A 154 -5.87 14.20 8.74
CA ILE A 154 -4.50 14.01 9.22
C ILE A 154 -3.47 14.65 8.29
N CYS A 155 -3.88 15.27 7.18
CA CYS A 155 -2.97 15.89 6.22
C CYS A 155 -2.57 17.31 6.66
N GLY A 156 -1.28 17.59 6.69
CA GLY A 156 -0.75 18.95 6.71
C GLY A 156 -0.87 19.66 5.34
N PRO A 157 -0.63 20.99 5.27
CA PRO A 157 -0.90 21.81 4.08
C PRO A 157 -0.17 21.42 2.78
N LYS A 158 0.92 20.64 2.88
CA LYS A 158 1.75 20.22 1.74
C LYS A 158 1.79 18.70 1.57
N THR A 159 0.90 17.99 2.26
CA THR A 159 0.88 16.52 2.24
C THR A 159 0.45 16.04 0.86
N GLN A 160 1.22 15.10 0.31
CA GLN A 160 0.85 14.37 -0.90
C GLN A 160 0.24 13.03 -0.52
N VAL A 161 -0.71 12.54 -1.31
CA VAL A 161 -1.30 11.21 -1.12
C VAL A 161 -1.10 10.42 -2.40
N THR A 162 -0.39 9.31 -2.32
CA THR A 162 -0.11 8.44 -3.47
C THR A 162 -0.71 7.06 -3.28
N GLY A 163 -1.20 6.47 -4.35
CA GLY A 163 -1.62 5.08 -4.41
C GLY A 163 -1.79 4.62 -5.85
N PHE A 164 -2.46 3.49 -6.04
CA PHE A 164 -2.57 2.82 -7.34
C PHE A 164 -4.03 2.68 -7.76
N THR A 165 -4.28 2.69 -9.08
CA THR A 165 -5.59 2.33 -9.65
C THR A 165 -5.73 0.82 -9.84
N TYR A 166 -4.62 0.12 -10.03
CA TYR A 166 -4.54 -1.33 -10.19
C TYR A 166 -4.39 -2.06 -8.84
N PHE A 167 -4.71 -3.35 -8.86
CA PHE A 167 -4.37 -4.27 -7.79
C PHE A 167 -2.86 -4.45 -7.75
N SER A 168 -2.26 -4.17 -6.61
CA SER A 168 -0.86 -4.50 -6.31
C SER A 168 -0.80 -5.96 -5.89
N VAL A 169 -0.25 -6.82 -6.73
CA VAL A 169 -0.08 -8.25 -6.47
C VAL A 169 1.38 -8.49 -6.08
N THR A 170 1.59 -9.31 -5.06
CA THR A 170 2.91 -9.59 -4.51
C THR A 170 3.14 -11.08 -4.38
N ASN A 171 4.39 -11.51 -4.52
CA ASN A 171 4.79 -12.88 -4.26
C ASN A 171 6.13 -12.90 -3.53
N LYS A 172 6.28 -13.89 -2.64
CA LYS A 172 7.49 -14.15 -1.86
C LYS A 172 8.14 -15.43 -2.37
N PHE A 173 9.44 -15.35 -2.61
CA PHE A 173 10.29 -16.49 -2.95
C PHE A 173 11.54 -16.48 -2.06
N GLU A 174 12.17 -17.64 -1.89
CA GLU A 174 13.35 -17.79 -1.05
C GLU A 174 14.56 -18.21 -1.89
N ILE A 175 15.74 -17.73 -1.48
CA ILE A 175 17.02 -18.18 -1.99
C ILE A 175 17.80 -18.75 -0.81
N ASP A 176 18.24 -20.01 -0.94
CA ASP A 176 19.00 -20.70 0.10
C ASP A 176 20.51 -20.42 -0.03
N PHE A 177 21.05 -19.65 0.91
CA PHE A 177 22.49 -19.40 1.06
C PHE A 177 23.08 -20.13 2.27
N SER A 178 22.45 -21.20 2.78
CA SER A 178 22.90 -21.91 3.98
C SER A 178 24.30 -22.51 3.82
N ASP A 179 24.66 -22.93 2.62
CA ASP A 179 25.98 -23.50 2.29
C ASP A 179 27.01 -22.43 1.86
N PHE A 180 26.62 -21.16 1.76
CA PHE A 180 27.51 -20.08 1.38
C PHE A 180 28.17 -19.49 2.62
N HIS A 181 29.51 -19.51 2.63
CA HIS A 181 30.32 -19.02 3.76
C HIS A 181 31.10 -17.74 3.44
N ASP A 182 31.27 -17.39 2.15
CA ASP A 182 31.89 -16.14 1.72
C ASP A 182 30.82 -15.14 1.23
N PRO A 183 30.67 -13.97 1.89
CA PRO A 183 29.82 -12.89 1.39
C PRO A 183 30.12 -12.47 -0.05
N LYS A 184 31.35 -12.62 -0.56
CA LYS A 184 31.66 -12.23 -1.94
C LYS A 184 30.95 -13.10 -2.97
N GLU A 185 30.81 -14.40 -2.72
CA GLU A 185 30.10 -15.32 -3.63
C GLU A 185 28.61 -14.94 -3.73
N ILE A 186 28.01 -14.54 -2.60
CA ILE A 186 26.62 -14.05 -2.57
C ILE A 186 26.50 -12.69 -3.26
N GLU A 187 27.50 -11.81 -3.10
CA GLU A 187 27.52 -10.52 -3.80
C GLU A 187 27.60 -10.68 -5.32
N GLU A 188 28.42 -11.62 -5.81
CA GLU A 188 28.50 -11.98 -7.23
C GLU A 188 27.18 -12.57 -7.73
N PHE A 189 26.59 -13.51 -6.97
CA PHE A 189 25.26 -14.04 -7.29
C PHE A 189 24.22 -12.93 -7.40
N TYR A 190 24.15 -12.01 -6.43
CA TYR A 190 23.21 -10.90 -6.43
C TYR A 190 23.44 -9.88 -7.54
N LYS A 191 24.67 -9.72 -8.05
CA LYS A 191 24.96 -8.84 -9.20
C LYS A 191 24.33 -9.36 -10.48
N ASP A 192 24.35 -10.68 -10.66
CA ASP A 192 23.85 -11.33 -11.89
C ASP A 192 22.39 -11.77 -11.77
N PHE A 193 21.86 -11.84 -10.55
CA PHE A 193 20.48 -12.27 -10.31
C PHE A 193 19.49 -11.18 -10.71
N THR A 194 18.72 -11.47 -11.76
CA THR A 194 17.59 -10.64 -12.18
C THR A 194 16.37 -11.52 -12.38
N MET A 195 15.22 -11.02 -11.94
CA MET A 195 13.91 -11.60 -12.22
C MET A 195 12.96 -10.48 -12.59
N ASP A 196 12.04 -10.77 -13.51
CA ASP A 196 10.98 -9.83 -13.83
C ASP A 196 10.15 -9.53 -12.58
N TYR A 197 9.81 -8.25 -12.42
CA TYR A 197 8.99 -7.74 -11.32
C TYR A 197 9.64 -7.86 -9.93
N MET A 198 10.94 -8.15 -9.85
CA MET A 198 11.66 -8.21 -8.58
C MET A 198 11.64 -6.85 -7.87
N LEU A 199 11.36 -6.87 -6.56
CA LEU A 199 11.51 -5.67 -5.73
C LEU A 199 13.00 -5.29 -5.61
N PRO A 200 13.33 -3.99 -5.66
CA PRO A 200 14.69 -3.53 -5.45
C PRO A 200 15.11 -3.74 -3.98
N GLY A 201 16.39 -3.57 -3.68
CA GLY A 201 16.88 -3.63 -2.29
C GLY A 201 17.09 -5.05 -1.78
N LEU A 202 18.06 -5.74 -2.39
CA LEU A 202 18.59 -7.01 -1.89
C LEU A 202 19.19 -6.81 -0.48
N PRO A 203 19.05 -7.77 0.44
CA PRO A 203 19.82 -7.78 1.68
C PRO A 203 21.32 -7.72 1.40
N SER A 204 22.11 -7.23 2.35
CA SER A 204 23.56 -7.27 2.18
C SER A 204 24.04 -8.72 2.13
N ALA A 205 25.05 -9.01 1.33
CA ALA A 205 25.60 -10.36 1.22
C ALA A 205 26.06 -10.93 2.58
N LYS A 206 26.58 -10.05 3.45
CA LYS A 206 26.93 -10.38 4.83
C LYS A 206 25.72 -10.80 5.67
N ASP A 207 24.58 -10.13 5.49
CA ASP A 207 23.35 -10.47 6.21
C ASP A 207 22.71 -11.76 5.68
N SER A 208 23.02 -12.15 4.45
CA SER A 208 22.53 -13.36 3.78
C SER A 208 23.39 -14.62 4.03
N THR A 209 24.64 -14.46 4.46
CA THR A 209 25.59 -15.58 4.62
C THR A 209 25.07 -16.64 5.59
N GLY A 210 25.03 -17.90 5.15
CA GLY A 210 24.57 -19.04 5.96
C GLY A 210 23.07 -19.04 6.29
N LYS A 211 22.23 -18.41 5.45
CA LYS A 211 20.79 -18.28 5.71
C LYS A 211 19.95 -18.56 4.47
N VAL A 212 18.71 -18.96 4.70
CA VAL A 212 17.63 -18.83 3.72
C VAL A 212 17.11 -17.39 3.76
N VAL A 213 17.05 -16.74 2.61
CA VAL A 213 16.71 -15.31 2.51
C VAL A 213 15.47 -15.13 1.65
N ALA A 214 14.48 -14.41 2.20
CA ALA A 214 13.24 -14.10 1.50
C ALA A 214 13.36 -12.83 0.64
N HIS A 215 12.89 -12.97 -0.59
CA HIS A 215 12.82 -11.96 -1.64
C HIS A 215 11.37 -11.76 -2.09
N GLY A 216 11.12 -10.67 -2.80
CA GLY A 216 9.78 -10.30 -3.23
C GLY A 216 9.70 -9.93 -4.70
N ARG A 217 8.58 -10.26 -5.32
CA ARG A 217 8.14 -9.79 -6.62
C ARG A 217 6.85 -8.98 -6.47
N ARG A 218 6.66 -8.00 -7.33
CA ARG A 218 5.46 -7.16 -7.36
C ARG A 218 5.07 -6.73 -8.76
N TRP A 219 3.82 -6.96 -9.12
CA TRP A 219 3.22 -6.52 -10.37
C TRP A 219 1.84 -5.94 -10.13
N PHE A 220 1.29 -5.28 -11.15
CA PHE A 220 0.04 -4.55 -11.08
C PHE A 220 -0.93 -5.02 -12.14
N ARG A 221 -2.20 -5.18 -11.77
CA ARG A 221 -3.24 -5.70 -12.67
C ARG A 221 -4.58 -5.00 -12.48
N ASP A 222 -5.37 -4.97 -13.53
CA ASP A 222 -6.74 -4.42 -13.54
C ASP A 222 -7.75 -5.32 -12.80
N THR A 223 -7.44 -6.61 -12.69
CA THR A 223 -8.22 -7.67 -12.05
C THR A 223 -7.38 -8.33 -10.96
N TYR A 224 -8.00 -8.62 -9.82
CA TYR A 224 -7.31 -9.35 -8.76
C TYR A 224 -7.21 -10.83 -9.11
N ASP A 225 -6.00 -11.25 -9.43
CA ASP A 225 -5.60 -12.63 -9.69
C ASP A 225 -4.10 -12.75 -9.39
N GLU A 226 -3.75 -13.85 -8.74
CA GLU A 226 -2.41 -14.11 -8.21
C GLU A 226 -1.54 -14.91 -9.17
N THR A 227 -2.06 -15.21 -10.36
CA THR A 227 -1.30 -15.83 -11.44
C THR A 227 -0.01 -15.04 -11.68
N LEU A 228 1.10 -15.77 -11.67
CA LEU A 228 2.42 -15.22 -11.91
C LEU A 228 2.50 -14.63 -13.33
N PRO A 229 3.29 -13.58 -13.56
CA PRO A 229 3.44 -12.98 -14.89
C PRO A 229 3.76 -13.97 -16.01
N GLU A 230 4.61 -14.96 -15.73
CA GLU A 230 5.00 -16.03 -16.63
C GLU A 230 3.89 -17.03 -17.00
N ASP A 231 2.87 -17.16 -16.14
CA ASP A 231 1.74 -18.07 -16.33
C ASP A 231 0.52 -17.36 -16.96
N GLY A 232 0.57 -16.02 -17.01
CA GLY A 232 -0.57 -15.16 -17.32
C GLY A 232 -0.68 -14.71 -18.77
N ASN A 233 -0.48 -15.60 -19.76
CA ASN A 233 -0.32 -15.30 -21.21
C ASN A 233 -1.41 -14.42 -21.90
N PHE A 234 -2.43 -13.92 -21.19
CA PHE A 234 -3.49 -13.05 -21.72
C PHE A 234 -3.92 -11.93 -20.75
N LEU A 235 -3.12 -11.65 -19.72
CA LEU A 235 -3.50 -10.76 -18.62
C LEU A 235 -2.75 -9.43 -18.72
N HIS A 236 -3.43 -8.30 -18.46
CA HIS A 236 -2.79 -6.99 -18.45
C HIS A 236 -1.96 -6.83 -17.18
N ILE A 237 -0.65 -7.11 -17.30
CA ILE A 237 0.31 -7.11 -16.20
C ILE A 237 1.31 -5.97 -16.40
N GLU A 238 1.39 -5.09 -15.41
CA GLU A 238 2.28 -3.95 -15.41
C GLU A 238 3.31 -4.03 -14.27
N SER A 239 4.50 -3.48 -14.50
CA SER A 239 5.48 -3.23 -13.44
C SER A 239 5.27 -1.83 -12.86
N LEU A 240 5.83 -1.54 -11.68
CA LEU A 240 5.77 -0.19 -11.11
C LEU A 240 6.31 0.88 -12.07
N GLY A 241 7.33 0.54 -12.87
CA GLY A 241 7.95 1.45 -13.82
C GLY A 241 7.12 1.74 -15.06
N THR A 242 6.19 0.85 -15.41
CA THR A 242 5.33 1.00 -16.61
C THR A 242 4.01 1.69 -16.30
N LEU A 243 3.58 1.70 -15.04
CA LEU A 243 2.37 2.41 -14.62
C LEU A 243 2.41 3.88 -15.03
N LYS A 244 1.28 4.39 -15.54
CA LYS A 244 1.12 5.81 -15.81
C LYS A 244 1.27 6.61 -14.51
N LYS A 245 2.09 7.65 -14.53
CA LYS A 245 2.19 8.59 -13.39
C LYS A 245 1.22 9.73 -13.62
N LEU A 246 0.24 9.86 -12.72
CA LEU A 246 -0.74 10.94 -12.75
C LEU A 246 -0.61 11.81 -11.50
N THR A 247 -0.60 13.12 -11.67
CA THR A 247 -0.70 14.08 -10.57
C THR A 247 -2.08 14.74 -10.64
N VAL A 248 -2.75 14.84 -9.49
CA VAL A 248 -4.05 15.50 -9.33
C VAL A 248 -3.93 16.59 -8.29
N ASN A 249 -4.34 17.82 -8.62
CA ASN A 249 -4.20 19.00 -7.77
C ASN A 249 -5.50 19.79 -7.59
N THR A 250 -6.54 19.50 -8.36
CA THR A 250 -7.81 20.24 -8.36
C THR A 250 -9.01 19.30 -8.33
N ALA A 251 -10.17 19.84 -7.96
CA ALA A 251 -11.43 19.11 -8.01
C ALA A 251 -11.77 18.61 -9.43
N ASP A 252 -11.55 19.43 -10.46
CA ASP A 252 -11.90 19.09 -11.84
C ASP A 252 -10.98 17.98 -12.39
N GLU A 253 -9.67 18.04 -12.08
CA GLU A 253 -8.74 16.96 -12.39
C GLU A 253 -9.12 15.66 -11.67
N ALA A 254 -9.60 15.74 -10.43
CA ALA A 254 -10.01 14.58 -9.66
C ALA A 254 -11.28 13.93 -10.24
N LEU A 255 -12.27 14.72 -10.65
CA LEU A 255 -13.48 14.24 -11.32
C LEU A 255 -13.15 13.61 -12.69
N ALA A 256 -12.26 14.24 -13.46
CA ALA A 256 -11.78 13.68 -14.72
C ALA A 256 -11.03 12.36 -14.50
N ALA A 257 -10.17 12.29 -13.48
CA ALA A 257 -9.45 11.07 -13.13
C ALA A 257 -10.42 9.95 -12.71
N GLN A 258 -11.38 10.24 -11.81
CA GLN A 258 -12.39 9.28 -11.35
C GLN A 258 -13.17 8.68 -12.55
N SER A 259 -13.64 9.54 -13.46
CA SER A 259 -14.35 9.11 -14.68
C SER A 259 -13.49 8.16 -15.54
N ASN A 260 -12.21 8.48 -15.72
CA ASN A 260 -11.26 7.65 -16.47
C ASN A 260 -10.97 6.29 -15.79
N PHE A 261 -11.18 6.18 -14.47
CA PHE A 261 -10.89 4.96 -13.70
C PHE A 261 -12.12 4.12 -13.36
N SER A 262 -13.32 4.64 -13.61
CA SER A 262 -14.61 3.95 -13.39
C SER A 262 -15.09 3.13 -14.59
N GLY A 263 -14.42 3.20 -15.74
CA GLY A 263 -14.78 2.44 -16.94
C GLY A 263 -14.56 0.92 -16.83
N PRO A 264 -15.13 0.13 -17.76
CA PRO A 264 -14.93 -1.33 -17.83
C PRO A 264 -13.49 -1.72 -18.15
N VAL A 265 -12.73 -0.81 -18.76
CA VAL A 265 -11.28 -0.87 -18.94
C VAL A 265 -10.74 0.45 -18.39
N PHE A 266 -9.81 0.38 -17.44
CA PHE A 266 -9.19 1.56 -16.84
C PHE A 266 -7.67 1.42 -16.88
N THR A 267 -6.98 2.56 -16.88
CA THR A 267 -5.51 2.59 -17.00
C THR A 267 -4.82 2.28 -15.68
N GLY A 268 -3.77 1.46 -15.74
CA GLY A 268 -2.82 1.26 -14.65
C GLY A 268 -2.07 2.54 -14.37
N ALA A 269 -2.31 3.11 -13.19
CA ALA A 269 -1.73 4.38 -12.82
C ALA A 269 -1.29 4.40 -11.35
N GLN A 270 -0.14 5.03 -11.12
CA GLN A 270 0.26 5.58 -9.84
C GLN A 270 -0.23 7.02 -9.79
N VAL A 271 -1.23 7.29 -8.94
CA VAL A 271 -1.85 8.61 -8.81
C VAL A 271 -1.32 9.29 -7.57
N THR A 272 -0.91 10.56 -7.70
CA THR A 272 -0.49 11.40 -6.58
C THR A 272 -1.35 12.64 -6.49
N VAL A 273 -2.10 12.76 -5.40
CA VAL A 273 -2.83 13.98 -5.04
C VAL A 273 -1.88 14.93 -4.32
N THR A 274 -1.72 16.15 -4.82
CA THR A 274 -0.81 17.16 -4.24
C THR A 274 -1.52 18.28 -3.47
N ASN A 275 -2.85 18.39 -3.64
CA ASN A 275 -3.70 19.30 -2.89
C ASN A 275 -4.93 18.54 -2.37
N VAL A 276 -4.74 17.84 -1.25
CA VAL A 276 -5.73 16.92 -0.68
C VAL A 276 -7.04 17.64 -0.35
N THR A 277 -6.97 18.85 0.23
CA THR A 277 -8.17 19.61 0.60
C THR A 277 -9.00 20.02 -0.63
N ALA A 278 -8.36 20.49 -1.70
CA ALA A 278 -9.09 20.85 -2.92
C ALA A 278 -9.76 19.63 -3.58
N VAL A 279 -9.08 18.48 -3.59
CA VAL A 279 -9.63 17.24 -4.15
C VAL A 279 -10.74 16.67 -3.27
N ALA A 280 -10.58 16.69 -1.95
CA ALA A 280 -11.61 16.21 -1.01
C ALA A 280 -12.93 17.00 -1.13
N GLY A 281 -12.85 18.28 -1.50
CA GLY A 281 -14.02 19.16 -1.72
C GLY A 281 -14.74 18.98 -3.06
N ALA A 282 -14.26 18.11 -3.96
CA ALA A 282 -14.82 17.98 -5.31
C ALA A 282 -16.28 17.52 -5.34
N ALA A 283 -16.70 16.65 -4.40
CA ALA A 283 -18.08 16.16 -4.32
C ALA A 283 -19.11 17.28 -4.07
N GLN A 284 -18.73 18.30 -3.28
CA GLN A 284 -19.60 19.44 -2.98
C GLN A 284 -19.85 20.34 -4.20
N LYS A 285 -18.93 20.35 -5.18
CA LYS A 285 -19.11 21.07 -6.45
C LYS A 285 -20.04 20.34 -7.42
N SER A 286 -20.06 19.00 -7.39
CA SER A 286 -20.92 18.20 -8.25
C SER A 286 -22.39 18.31 -7.87
N GLU A 287 -22.72 18.46 -6.59
CA GLU A 287 -24.11 18.63 -6.11
C GLU A 287 -24.65 20.04 -6.42
N ALA A 288 -23.80 21.07 -6.33
CA ALA A 288 -24.18 22.45 -6.63
C ALA A 288 -24.43 22.73 -8.13
N LEU A 289 -24.04 21.82 -9.03
CA LEU A 289 -24.28 21.92 -10.48
C LEU A 289 -25.55 21.18 -10.95
N VAL A 290 -26.25 20.50 -10.03
CA VAL A 290 -27.45 19.69 -10.33
C VAL A 290 -28.74 20.32 -9.80
N GLU A 291 -28.66 21.40 -9.01
CA GLU A 291 -29.85 22.19 -8.67
C GLU A 291 -30.18 23.21 -9.79
N PRO A 292 -31.40 23.17 -10.37
CA PRO A 292 -31.86 24.09 -11.41
C PRO A 292 -32.22 25.50 -10.88
#